data_AF-A0A6G0ABG4-F1
#
_entry.id   AF-A0A6G0ABG4-F1
#
_cell.length_a   1.000
_cell.length_b   1.000
_cell.length_c   1.000
_cell.angle_alpha   90.00
_cell.angle_beta   90.00
_cell.angle_gamma   90.00
#
_symmetry.space_group_name_H-M   'P 1'
#
loop_
_entity.id
_entity.type
_entity.pdbx_description
1 polymer ?
#
loop_
_entity_poly.entity_id
_entity_poly.type
_entity_poly.pdbx_seq_one_letter_code
_entity_poly.pdbx_strand_id
1 'polypeptide(L)'
;MKSSLKNDFIKLINGRYYFRLPDKTRRKKEGQAYKQGYEIRLVVKGKIELKKIQSLLKDLGFKIGKPFEKGLQIVQPVYGKYQVEKLKTILK
;
A
#
# COMPACT_ATOMS: atom_id res chain seq x y z
N MET A 1 6.74 8.64 20.09
CA MET A 1 7.27 7.55 19.24
C MET A 1 6.49 7.36 17.93
N LYS A 2 5.17 7.09 17.93
CA LYS A 2 4.39 6.83 16.69
C LYS A 2 4.40 7.98 15.66
N SER A 3 4.49 9.23 16.11
CA SER A 3 4.57 10.40 15.22
C SER A 3 5.85 10.43 14.37
N SER A 4 7.01 10.05 14.94
CA SER A 4 8.28 9.97 14.20
C SER A 4 8.25 8.85 13.15
N LEU A 5 7.73 7.67 13.50
CA LEU A 5 7.57 6.56 12.55
C LEU A 5 6.66 6.93 11.37
N LYS A 6 5.58 7.67 11.64
CA LYS A 6 4.67 8.19 10.59
C LYS A 6 5.44 9.10 9.62
N ASN A 7 6.21 10.05 10.15
CA ASN A 7 6.97 11.00 9.33
C ASN A 7 8.05 10.31 8.50
N ASP A 8 8.77 9.35 9.09
CA ASP A 8 9.79 8.56 8.38
C ASP A 8 9.17 7.76 7.24
N PHE A 9 8.00 7.15 7.46
CA PHE A 9 7.27 6.42 6.44
C PHE A 9 6.83 7.34 5.28
N ILE A 10 6.23 8.49 5.60
CA ILE A 10 5.78 9.46 4.58
C ILE A 10 6.96 9.95 3.75
N LYS A 11 8.06 10.36 4.40
CA LYS A 11 9.27 10.83 3.72
C LYS A 11 9.85 9.76 2.81
N LEU A 12 9.84 8.51 3.26
CA LEU A 12 10.35 7.39 2.49
C LEU A 12 9.48 7.14 1.25
N ILE A 13 8.15 7.12 1.37
CA ILE A 13 7.27 6.74 0.24
C ILE A 13 6.73 7.91 -0.58
N ASN A 14 7.14 9.15 -0.28
CA ASN A 14 6.58 10.36 -0.87
C ASN A 14 6.48 10.28 -2.40
N GLY A 15 5.26 10.46 -2.93
CA GLY A 15 4.95 10.38 -4.37
C GLY A 15 5.09 9.00 -5.03
N ARG A 16 5.47 7.95 -4.28
CA ARG A 16 5.78 6.61 -4.81
C ARG A 16 4.75 5.57 -4.39
N TYR A 17 3.49 5.92 -4.51
CA TYR A 17 2.39 5.01 -4.25
C TYR A 17 1.20 5.31 -5.15
N TYR A 18 0.33 4.32 -5.31
CA TYR A 18 -0.96 4.53 -5.95
C TYR A 18 -2.02 3.62 -5.34
N PHE A 19 -3.25 4.12 -5.30
CA PHE A 19 -4.40 3.37 -4.82
C PHE A 19 -5.02 2.59 -5.98
N ARG A 20 -5.41 1.36 -5.67
CA ARG A 20 -6.25 0.54 -6.53
C ARG A 20 -7.53 0.27 -5.76
N LEU A 21 -8.54 1.06 -6.08
CA LEU A 21 -9.86 1.00 -5.43
C LEU A 21 -10.81 0.21 -6.33
N PRO A 22 -11.76 -0.56 -5.78
CA PRO A 22 -12.78 -1.20 -6.58
C PRO A 22 -13.65 -0.16 -7.30
N ASP A 23 -13.86 -0.36 -8.59
CA ASP A 23 -14.85 0.37 -9.37
C ASP A 23 -16.25 -0.16 -9.02
N LYS A 24 -17.10 0.72 -8.50
CA LYS A 24 -18.46 0.37 -8.06
C LYS A 24 -19.37 -0.01 -9.24
N THR A 25 -19.21 0.64 -10.38
CA THR A 25 -20.01 0.39 -11.59
C THR A 25 -19.67 -0.99 -12.15
N ARG A 26 -18.37 -1.28 -12.27
CA ARG A 26 -17.91 -2.61 -12.70
C ARG A 26 -18.31 -3.70 -11.71
N ARG A 27 -18.19 -3.45 -10.41
CA ARG A 27 -18.64 -4.37 -9.36
C ARG A 27 -20.12 -4.72 -9.51
N LYS A 28 -20.98 -3.74 -9.80
CA LYS A 28 -22.42 -3.94 -10.01
C LYS A 28 -22.71 -4.75 -11.27
N LYS A 29 -21.98 -4.50 -12.37
CA LYS A 29 -22.16 -5.17 -13.67
C LYS A 29 -21.62 -6.60 -13.69
N GLU A 30 -20.43 -6.82 -13.15
CA GLU A 30 -19.67 -8.08 -13.29
C GLU A 30 -19.78 -8.98 -12.05
N GLY A 31 -20.32 -8.49 -10.93
CA GLY A 31 -20.52 -9.25 -9.71
C GLY A 31 -19.24 -9.88 -9.18
N GLN A 32 -19.26 -11.21 -9.03
CA GLN A 32 -18.13 -12.00 -8.51
C GLN A 32 -16.97 -12.16 -9.52
N ALA A 33 -17.21 -11.92 -10.82
CA ALA A 33 -16.15 -11.99 -11.83
C ALA A 33 -15.13 -10.84 -11.68
N TYR A 34 -15.54 -9.70 -11.12
CA TYR A 34 -14.65 -8.56 -10.89
C TYR A 34 -13.80 -8.77 -9.63
N LYS A 35 -12.52 -9.12 -9.75
CA LYS A 35 -11.69 -9.51 -8.59
C LYS A 35 -10.93 -8.36 -7.91
N GLN A 36 -11.08 -7.10 -8.37
CA GLN A 36 -10.28 -5.99 -7.86
C GLN A 36 -10.72 -5.53 -6.46
N GLY A 37 -9.90 -5.81 -5.45
CA GLY A 37 -10.12 -5.35 -4.08
C GLY A 37 -9.60 -3.94 -3.80
N TYR A 38 -9.67 -3.54 -2.53
CA TYR A 38 -8.96 -2.37 -2.01
C TYR A 38 -7.49 -2.71 -1.80
N GLU A 39 -6.63 -1.96 -2.47
CA GLU A 39 -5.18 -2.15 -2.42
C GLU A 39 -4.48 -0.78 -2.52
N ILE A 40 -3.37 -0.62 -1.82
CA ILE A 40 -2.39 0.43 -2.10
C ILE A 40 -1.06 -0.24 -2.43
N ARG A 41 -0.42 0.25 -3.47
CA ARG A 41 0.87 -0.26 -3.96
C ARG A 41 1.93 0.77 -3.70
N LEU A 42 2.93 0.40 -2.92
CA LEU A 42 4.08 1.23 -2.59
C LEU A 42 5.24 0.82 -3.49
N VAL A 43 5.78 1.76 -4.28
CA VAL A 43 6.88 1.52 -5.21
C VAL A 43 8.21 1.74 -4.49
N VAL A 44 9.01 0.69 -4.42
CA VAL A 44 10.28 0.67 -3.70
C VAL A 44 11.45 0.49 -4.67
N LYS A 45 12.56 1.16 -4.38
CA LYS A 45 13.76 1.27 -5.22
C LYS A 45 14.71 0.09 -5.07
N GLY A 46 14.51 -0.78 -4.07
CA GLY A 46 15.39 -1.91 -3.83
C GLY A 46 15.07 -2.68 -2.56
N LYS A 47 15.82 -3.77 -2.33
CA LYS A 47 15.60 -4.71 -1.21
C LYS A 47 15.81 -4.08 0.18
N ILE A 48 16.75 -3.14 0.31
CA ILE A 48 17.02 -2.45 1.59
C ILE A 48 15.83 -1.56 1.95
N GLU A 49 15.36 -0.75 1.00
CA GLU A 49 14.20 0.10 1.20
C GLU A 49 12.93 -0.71 1.46
N LEU A 50 12.74 -1.83 0.74
CA LEU A 50 11.65 -2.76 0.97
C LEU A 50 11.57 -3.19 2.44
N LYS A 51 12.69 -3.68 3.00
CA LYS A 51 12.75 -4.12 4.41
C LYS A 51 12.40 -2.98 5.37
N LYS A 52 12.89 -1.76 5.11
CA LYS A 52 12.59 -0.58 5.93
C LYS A 52 11.10 -0.24 5.89
N ILE A 53 10.49 -0.22 4.70
CA ILE A 53 9.05 0.03 4.53
C ILE A 53 8.23 -1.06 5.23
N GLN A 54 8.62 -2.32 5.11
CA GLN A 54 7.93 -3.44 5.77
C GLN A 54 7.97 -3.32 7.29
N SER A 55 9.11 -2.93 7.87
CA SER A 55 9.21 -2.67 9.32
C SER A 55 8.27 -1.54 9.73
N LEU A 56 8.39 -0.38 9.08
CA LEU A 56 7.56 0.80 9.40
C LEU A 56 6.06 0.49 9.29
N LEU A 57 5.64 -0.23 8.25
CA LEU A 57 4.24 -0.65 8.10
C LEU A 57 3.79 -1.58 9.23
N LYS A 58 4.61 -2.56 9.61
CA LYS A 58 4.30 -3.46 10.73
C LYS A 58 4.21 -2.70 12.05
N ASP A 59 5.15 -1.79 12.32
CA ASP A 59 5.17 -0.97 13.53
C ASP A 59 3.95 -0.02 13.62
N LEU A 60 3.45 0.42 12.45
CA LEU A 60 2.21 1.19 12.33
C LEU A 60 0.93 0.32 12.34
N GLY A 61 1.07 -1.01 12.45
CA GLY A 61 -0.02 -1.98 12.56
C GLY A 61 -0.70 -2.35 11.24
N PHE A 62 0.00 -2.23 10.11
CA PHE A 62 -0.52 -2.60 8.80
C PHE A 62 -0.29 -4.08 8.49
N LYS A 63 -1.30 -4.70 7.85
CA LYS A 63 -1.16 -6.03 7.23
C LYS A 63 -0.64 -5.87 5.81
N ILE A 64 0.64 -6.18 5.62
CA ILE A 64 1.31 -6.08 4.33
C ILE A 64 1.15 -7.37 3.51
N GLY A 65 1.02 -7.24 2.19
CA GLY A 65 1.01 -8.38 1.27
C GLY A 65 2.41 -8.84 0.88
N LYS A 66 2.50 -9.90 0.06
CA LYS A 66 3.78 -10.34 -0.50
C LYS A 66 4.28 -9.30 -1.54
N PRO A 67 5.51 -8.79 -1.43
CA PRO A 67 6.08 -7.92 -2.45
C PRO A 67 6.30 -8.65 -3.76
N PHE A 68 6.26 -7.93 -4.88
CA PHE A 68 6.47 -8.48 -6.21
C PHE A 68 7.24 -7.52 -7.10
N GLU A 69 7.88 -8.05 -8.14
CA GLU A 69 8.61 -7.26 -9.14
C GLU A 69 7.67 -6.82 -10.26
N LYS A 70 7.82 -5.58 -10.72
CA LYS A 70 7.09 -4.99 -11.84
C LYS A 70 8.09 -4.25 -12.73
N GLY A 71 8.60 -4.94 -13.74
CA GLY A 71 9.75 -4.45 -14.50
C GLY A 71 10.95 -4.27 -13.58
N LEU A 72 11.58 -3.10 -13.61
CA LEU A 72 12.71 -2.75 -12.73
C LEU A 72 12.31 -2.29 -11.32
N GLN A 73 11.00 -2.24 -11.03
CA GLN A 73 10.48 -1.76 -9.75
C GLN A 73 10.08 -2.93 -8.85
N ILE A 74 10.24 -2.75 -7.54
CA ILE A 74 9.65 -3.65 -6.55
C ILE A 74 8.41 -2.96 -6.00
N VAL A 75 7.32 -3.70 -5.82
CA VAL A 75 6.06 -3.19 -5.28
C VAL A 75 5.74 -3.91 -3.98
N GLN A 76 5.51 -3.15 -2.92
CA GLN A 76 4.96 -3.65 -1.66
C GLN A 76 3.45 -3.35 -1.61
N PRO A 77 2.57 -4.34 -1.78
CA PRO A 77 1.14 -4.15 -1.65
C PRO A 77 0.69 -4.12 -0.17
N VAL A 78 -0.37 -3.36 0.10
CA VAL A 78 -1.14 -3.41 1.34
C VAL A 78 -2.62 -3.57 0.97
N TYR A 79 -3.24 -4.63 1.49
CA TYR A 79 -4.60 -5.04 1.09
C TYR A 79 -5.65 -4.72 2.15
N GLY A 80 -6.88 -4.55 1.68
CA GLY A 80 -8.07 -4.45 2.51
C GLY A 80 -8.52 -3.01 2.72
N LYS A 81 -9.84 -2.82 2.74
CA LYS A 81 -10.49 -1.50 2.82
C LYS A 81 -9.99 -0.70 4.02
N TYR A 82 -9.99 -1.31 5.21
CA TYR A 82 -9.54 -0.66 6.44
C TYR A 82 -8.10 -0.15 6.35
N GLN A 83 -7.18 -0.98 5.83
CA GLN A 83 -5.77 -0.61 5.71
C GLN A 83 -5.57 0.52 4.71
N VAL A 84 -6.28 0.46 3.57
CA VAL A 84 -6.23 1.49 2.54
C VAL A 84 -6.76 2.83 3.05
N GLU A 85 -7.91 2.84 3.72
CA GLU A 85 -8.45 4.09 4.28
C GLU A 85 -7.53 4.66 5.38
N LYS A 86 -6.99 3.81 6.26
CA LYS A 86 -6.02 4.24 7.28
C LYS A 86 -4.75 4.83 6.66
N LEU A 87 -4.20 4.23 5.61
CA LEU A 87 -3.05 4.79 4.87
C LEU A 87 -3.39 6.11 4.18
N LYS A 88 -4.58 6.22 3.63
CA LYS A 88 -5.07 7.46 3.00
C LYS A 88 -5.12 8.63 4.00
N THR A 89 -5.47 8.38 5.25
CA THR A 89 -5.41 9.39 6.33
C THR A 89 -3.99 9.72 6.76
N ILE A 90 -3.04 8.80 6.62
CA ILE A 90 -1.63 9.04 6.96
C ILE A 90 -0.89 9.82 5.87
N LEU A 91 -1.21 9.54 4.60
CA LEU A 91 -0.53 10.10 3.42
C LEU A 91 -1.12 11.42 2.93
N LYS A 92 -2.27 11.83 3.47
CA LYS A 92 -2.82 13.19 3.37
C LYS A 92 -2.20 14.09 4.43
#